data_AF-A0A9D7RKW6-F1
#
_entry.id   AF-A0A9D7RKW6-F1
#
_cell.length_a   1.000
_cell.length_b   1.000
_cell.length_c   1.000
_cell.angle_alpha   90.00
_cell.angle_beta   90.00
_cell.angle_gamma   90.00
#
_symmetry.space_group_name_H-M   'P 1'
#
loop_
_entity.id
_entity.type
_entity.pdbx_description
1 polymer ?
#
loop_
_entity_poly.entity_id
_entity_poly.type
_entity_poly.pdbx_seq_one_letter_code
_entity_poly.pdbx_strand_id
1 'polypeptide(L)'
;MKSIFACCLFWLIGGIALPAQIPAFPGAQGFGTQLTTGGRGGQVIYVSNLNCDGPGSLAEALSTPGSKYILFKVSGIIDCAAEVVWGDCYIAGQTSPGGVIVRGIIIDDWYEPNNGAKTSSSDT
;
A
#
# COMPACT_ATOMS: atom_id res chain seq x y z
N MET A 1 -53.11 40.67 -0.91
CA MET A 1 -52.44 39.82 0.10
C MET A 1 -51.86 38.61 -0.64
N LYS A 2 -50.75 38.76 -1.37
CA LYS A 2 -49.38 38.28 -1.07
C LYS A 2 -49.29 36.77 -0.74
N SER A 3 -49.52 35.91 -1.74
CA SER A 3 -49.12 34.50 -1.72
C SER A 3 -47.73 34.38 -2.34
N ILE A 4 -46.69 34.35 -1.50
CA ILE A 4 -45.26 34.18 -1.88
C ILE A 4 -44.64 32.95 -1.18
N PHE A 5 -45.43 32.13 -0.50
CA PHE A 5 -44.94 30.96 0.25
C PHE A 5 -44.88 29.69 -0.61
N ALA A 6 -44.02 29.66 -1.63
CA ALA A 6 -43.75 28.43 -2.40
C ALA A 6 -42.36 28.41 -3.06
N CYS A 7 -41.32 28.89 -2.37
CA CYS A 7 -39.95 28.90 -2.94
C CYS A 7 -38.84 28.41 -2.00
N CYS A 8 -39.11 28.09 -0.73
CA CYS A 8 -38.04 27.74 0.23
C CYS A 8 -37.78 26.24 0.41
N LEU A 9 -38.50 25.36 -0.30
CA LEU A 9 -38.29 23.90 -0.19
C LEU A 9 -37.60 23.30 -1.43
N PHE A 10 -36.78 24.10 -2.13
CA PHE A 10 -36.02 23.65 -3.31
C PHE A 10 -34.55 24.08 -3.26
N TRP A 11 -33.95 24.10 -2.07
CA TRP A 11 -32.54 24.50 -1.89
C TRP A 11 -31.71 23.58 -0.97
N LEU A 12 -32.21 22.37 -0.68
CA LEU A 12 -31.55 21.41 0.21
C LEU A 12 -31.25 20.07 -0.47
N ILE A 13 -30.90 20.11 -1.75
CA ILE A 13 -30.16 19.01 -2.38
C ILE A 13 -28.70 19.47 -2.43
N GLY A 14 -28.05 19.49 -1.26
CA GLY A 14 -26.60 19.59 -1.18
C GLY A 14 -26.02 18.39 -1.92
N GLY A 15 -25.34 18.64 -3.03
CA GLY A 15 -24.74 17.61 -3.86
C GLY A 15 -23.87 16.69 -3.01
N ILE A 16 -24.17 15.40 -3.07
CA ILE A 16 -23.36 14.36 -2.45
C ILE A 16 -22.05 14.33 -3.25
N ALA A 17 -21.01 15.00 -2.75
CA ALA A 17 -19.69 14.88 -3.35
C ALA A 17 -19.19 13.46 -3.06
N LEU A 18 -19.17 12.61 -4.09
CA LEU A 18 -18.47 11.33 -4.00
C LEU A 18 -17.00 11.63 -3.68
N PRO A 19 -16.40 11.01 -2.65
CA PRO A 19 -14.99 11.22 -2.37
C PRO A 19 -14.16 10.91 -3.61
N ALA A 20 -13.43 11.91 -4.10
CA ALA A 20 -12.48 11.74 -5.19
C ALA A 20 -11.39 10.76 -4.75
N GLN A 21 -11.16 9.71 -5.55
CA GLN A 21 -10.21 8.66 -5.23
C GLN A 21 -8.78 9.22 -5.19
N ILE A 22 -8.09 9.04 -4.06
CA ILE A 22 -6.76 9.62 -3.83
C ILE A 22 -5.72 8.86 -4.68
N PRO A 23 -5.02 9.52 -5.60
CA PRO A 23 -4.03 8.87 -6.49
C PRO A 23 -2.85 8.33 -5.69
N ALA A 24 -2.28 7.18 -6.05
CA ALA A 24 -1.23 6.43 -5.33
C ALA A 24 -0.11 7.31 -4.73
N PHE A 25 0.38 8.25 -5.54
CA PHE A 25 1.27 9.34 -5.14
C PHE A 25 0.97 10.59 -5.99
N PRO A 26 1.43 11.79 -5.60
CA PRO A 26 1.21 13.01 -6.38
C PRO A 26 1.74 12.88 -7.80
N GLY A 27 0.88 13.13 -8.80
CA GLY A 27 1.24 13.02 -10.21
C GLY A 27 1.26 11.58 -10.75
N ALA A 28 0.78 10.58 -10.00
CA ALA A 28 0.66 9.21 -10.51
C ALA A 28 -0.23 9.16 -11.77
N GLN A 29 0.18 8.34 -12.74
CA GLN A 29 -0.49 8.13 -14.03
C GLN A 29 -0.60 6.63 -14.34
N GLY A 30 -1.53 6.27 -15.23
CA GLY A 30 -1.79 4.88 -15.62
C GLY A 30 -2.69 4.11 -14.65
N PHE A 31 -2.85 2.81 -14.89
CA PHE A 31 -3.84 1.95 -14.19
C PHE A 31 -3.59 1.80 -12.68
N GLY A 32 -2.33 1.87 -12.23
CA GLY A 32 -1.98 1.79 -10.81
C GLY A 32 -2.36 3.03 -10.00
N THR A 33 -2.72 4.15 -10.65
CA THR A 33 -2.94 5.44 -9.99
C THR A 33 -4.03 5.39 -8.95
N GLN A 34 -5.17 4.77 -9.28
CA GLN A 34 -6.38 4.88 -8.47
C GLN A 34 -6.43 3.79 -7.40
N LEU A 35 -6.01 2.56 -7.74
CA LEU A 35 -6.19 1.39 -6.89
C LEU A 35 -5.00 1.12 -5.96
N THR A 36 -3.81 1.64 -6.24
CA THR A 36 -2.63 1.36 -5.40
C THR A 36 -2.68 2.19 -4.12
N THR A 37 -2.94 1.50 -3.02
CA THR A 37 -2.94 2.01 -1.64
C THR A 37 -1.53 2.16 -1.08
N GLY A 38 -0.64 1.20 -1.37
CA GLY A 38 0.66 1.10 -0.71
C GLY A 38 0.50 1.00 0.81
N GLY A 39 1.37 1.67 1.57
CA GLY A 39 1.36 1.65 3.04
C GLY A 39 0.33 2.56 3.74
N ARG A 40 -0.61 3.19 3.01
CA ARG A 40 -1.50 4.23 3.55
C ARG A 40 -2.24 3.83 4.83
N GLY A 41 -2.22 4.73 5.82
CA GLY A 41 -2.84 4.49 7.13
C GLY A 41 -2.16 3.40 7.96
N GLY A 42 -1.07 2.84 7.45
CA GLY A 42 -0.33 1.75 8.05
C GLY A 42 0.69 2.18 9.09
N GLN A 43 1.31 1.18 9.70
CA GLN A 43 2.40 1.36 10.65
C GLN A 43 3.72 1.70 9.96
N VAL A 44 4.61 2.38 10.68
CA VAL A 44 5.99 2.64 10.21
C VAL A 44 6.92 1.60 10.82
N ILE A 45 7.61 0.86 9.97
CA ILE A 45 8.57 -0.18 10.36
C ILE A 45 9.96 0.23 9.85
N TYR A 46 10.96 0.14 10.71
CA TYR A 46 12.34 0.45 10.36
C TYR A 46 13.17 -0.83 10.19
N VAL A 47 13.70 -1.03 8.99
CA VAL A 47 14.78 -1.98 8.75
C VAL A 47 16.07 -1.41 9.33
N SER A 48 16.66 -2.14 10.27
CA SER A 48 17.83 -1.72 11.05
C SER A 48 19.07 -2.59 10.85
N ASN A 49 18.97 -3.66 10.07
CA ASN A 49 20.11 -4.49 9.69
C ASN A 49 19.91 -5.06 8.26
N LEU A 50 20.96 -5.69 7.73
CA LEU A 50 20.99 -6.28 6.38
C LEU A 50 20.87 -7.82 6.42
N ASN A 51 20.50 -8.39 7.58
CA ASN A 51 20.35 -9.83 7.73
C ASN A 51 19.16 -10.31 6.89
N CYS A 52 19.21 -11.58 6.49
CA CYS A 52 18.16 -12.18 5.67
C CYS A 52 16.84 -12.36 6.42
N ASP A 53 16.90 -12.56 7.72
CA ASP A 53 15.74 -12.79 8.57
C ASP A 53 15.98 -12.25 9.99
N GLY A 54 14.96 -12.44 10.83
CA GLY A 54 14.99 -12.06 12.23
C GLY A 54 14.71 -10.58 12.50
N PRO A 55 14.78 -10.17 13.78
CA PRO A 55 14.37 -8.84 14.21
C PRO A 55 15.10 -7.71 13.49
N GLY A 56 14.34 -6.73 12.99
CA GLY A 56 14.85 -5.55 12.30
C GLY A 56 15.34 -5.79 10.87
N SER A 57 15.12 -6.98 10.31
CA SER A 57 15.40 -7.31 8.91
C SER A 57 14.28 -6.83 7.97
N LEU A 58 14.56 -6.80 6.66
CA LEU A 58 13.52 -6.56 5.65
C LEU A 58 12.49 -7.70 5.61
N ALA A 59 12.89 -8.95 5.85
CA ALA A 59 11.98 -10.08 5.84
C ALA A 59 10.96 -10.02 6.97
N GLU A 60 11.36 -9.63 8.18
CA GLU A 60 10.43 -9.38 9.29
C GLU A 60 9.46 -8.23 8.96
N ALA A 61 9.97 -7.14 8.38
CA ALA A 61 9.13 -6.02 8.00
C ALA A 61 8.06 -6.43 6.96
N LEU A 62 8.43 -7.26 5.97
CA LEU A 62 7.52 -7.74 4.93
C LEU A 62 6.52 -8.80 5.43
N SER A 63 6.91 -9.62 6.42
CA SER A 63 6.03 -10.61 7.05
C SER A 63 5.10 -10.01 8.13
N THR A 64 5.28 -8.74 8.47
CA THR A 64 4.38 -8.04 9.40
C THR A 64 3.01 -7.82 8.74
N PRO A 65 1.91 -8.29 9.37
CA PRO A 65 0.55 -8.08 8.86
C PRO A 65 0.12 -6.61 8.84
N GLY A 66 -0.82 -6.31 7.94
CA GLY A 66 -1.42 -4.98 7.80
C GLY A 66 -0.60 -4.02 6.94
N SER A 67 -1.20 -2.87 6.64
CA SER A 67 -0.59 -1.83 5.82
C SER A 67 0.64 -1.25 6.51
N LYS A 68 1.70 -0.98 5.75
CA LYS A 68 2.99 -0.58 6.34
C LYS A 68 3.86 0.30 5.44
N TYR A 69 4.56 1.23 6.07
CA TYR A 69 5.68 1.97 5.50
C TYR A 69 6.97 1.35 6.00
N ILE A 70 7.78 0.81 5.09
CA ILE A 70 9.05 0.17 5.41
C ILE A 70 10.17 1.16 5.08
N LEU A 71 10.83 1.68 6.12
CA LEU A 71 11.91 2.65 6.04
C LEU A 71 13.24 2.00 6.41
N PHE A 72 14.36 2.57 5.94
CA PHE A 72 15.68 1.99 6.13
C PHE A 72 16.56 2.90 6.99
N LYS A 73 17.07 2.38 8.11
CA LYS A 73 18.12 3.04 8.92
C LYS A 73 19.53 2.63 8.48
N VAL A 74 19.64 1.62 7.63
CA VAL A 74 20.90 1.05 7.13
C VAL A 74 21.00 1.16 5.61
N SER A 75 22.18 0.90 5.08
CA SER A 75 22.49 0.92 3.64
C SER A 75 23.42 -0.21 3.31
N GLY A 76 23.35 -0.70 2.06
CA GLY A 76 24.15 -1.84 1.60
C GLY A 76 23.31 -2.90 0.92
N ILE A 77 23.80 -4.13 0.95
CA ILE A 77 23.23 -5.27 0.21
C ILE A 77 22.57 -6.22 1.20
N ILE A 78 21.30 -6.53 0.96
CA ILE A 78 20.59 -7.65 1.59
C ILE A 78 20.81 -8.87 0.69
N ASP A 79 21.66 -9.80 1.16
CA ASP A 79 22.28 -10.85 0.33
C ASP A 79 21.40 -12.09 0.07
N CYS A 80 20.10 -11.88 -0.07
CA CYS A 80 19.09 -12.93 -0.17
C CYS A 80 17.82 -12.37 -0.80
N ALA A 81 16.91 -13.28 -1.17
CA ALA A 81 15.59 -12.91 -1.63
C ALA A 81 14.71 -12.55 -0.43
N ALA A 82 13.95 -11.46 -0.54
CA ALA A 82 12.96 -11.05 0.44
C ALA A 82 11.56 -11.27 -0.13
N GLU A 83 10.69 -11.93 0.62
CA GLU A 83 9.34 -12.28 0.20
C GLU A 83 8.31 -11.28 0.72
N VAL A 84 7.42 -10.82 -0.15
CA VAL A 84 6.28 -9.97 0.22
C VAL A 84 5.11 -10.86 0.66
N VAL A 85 5.11 -11.26 1.92
CA VAL A 85 4.04 -12.11 2.49
C VAL A 85 2.72 -11.35 2.64
N TRP A 86 2.78 -10.10 3.09
CA TRP A 86 1.61 -9.23 3.20
C TRP A 86 1.77 -7.99 2.32
N GLY A 87 0.80 -7.78 1.43
CA GLY A 87 0.67 -6.60 0.57
C GLY A 87 0.44 -5.29 1.33
N ASP A 88 -0.10 -4.29 0.63
CA ASP A 88 -0.31 -2.94 1.17
C ASP A 88 0.94 -2.36 1.86
N CYS A 89 2.09 -2.53 1.22
CA CYS A 89 3.37 -2.04 1.72
C CYS A 89 3.93 -0.93 0.83
N TYR A 90 4.61 0.03 1.45
CA TYR A 90 5.45 1.02 0.76
C TYR A 90 6.90 0.84 1.21
N ILE A 91 7.75 0.35 0.33
CA ILE A 91 9.18 0.13 0.59
C ILE A 91 9.94 1.40 0.21
N ALA A 92 10.29 2.20 1.21
CA ALA A 92 10.88 3.52 1.06
C ALA A 92 12.42 3.46 0.97
N GLY A 93 12.95 2.79 -0.07
CA GLY A 93 14.40 2.60 -0.24
C GLY A 93 15.21 3.92 -0.22
N GLN A 94 14.61 5.03 -0.65
CA GLN A 94 15.21 6.37 -0.61
C GLN A 94 15.50 6.91 0.79
N THR A 95 14.95 6.28 1.85
CA THR A 95 15.23 6.67 3.24
C THR A 95 16.54 6.10 3.78
N SER A 96 17.13 5.14 3.08
CA SER A 96 18.44 4.61 3.43
C SER A 96 19.52 5.70 3.35
N PRO A 97 20.50 5.74 4.28
CA PRO A 97 21.58 6.73 4.26
C PRO A 97 22.43 6.77 2.97
N GLY A 98 22.57 5.65 2.26
CA GLY A 98 23.46 5.47 1.11
C GLY A 98 22.95 4.48 0.06
N GLY A 99 21.67 4.14 0.06
CA GLY A 99 21.07 3.17 -0.87
C GLY A 99 20.98 1.75 -0.31
N VAL A 100 20.03 0.98 -0.82
CA VAL A 100 19.83 -0.43 -0.51
C VAL A 100 19.67 -1.24 -1.79
N ILE A 101 20.31 -2.40 -1.84
CA ILE A 101 20.16 -3.39 -2.90
C ILE A 101 19.63 -4.67 -2.26
N VAL A 102 18.63 -5.27 -2.88
CA VAL A 102 18.07 -6.57 -2.47
C VAL A 102 18.28 -7.54 -3.63
N ARG A 103 18.82 -8.73 -3.37
CA ARG A 103 19.11 -9.70 -4.45
C ARG A 103 17.87 -10.18 -5.19
N GLY A 104 16.73 -10.23 -4.52
CA GLY A 104 15.46 -10.59 -5.12
C GLY A 104 14.29 -10.14 -4.26
N ILE A 105 13.19 -9.81 -4.90
CA ILE A 105 11.89 -9.66 -4.25
C ILE A 105 10.98 -10.76 -4.80
N ILE A 106 10.51 -11.61 -3.91
CA ILE A 106 9.59 -12.71 -4.25
C ILE A 106 8.16 -12.23 -3.97
N ILE A 107 7.29 -12.47 -4.94
CA ILE A 107 5.86 -12.25 -4.88
C ILE A 107 5.25 -13.52 -5.49
N ASP A 108 5.26 -14.59 -4.69
CA ASP A 108 4.89 -15.95 -5.09
C ASP A 108 3.36 -16.15 -5.01
N ASP A 109 2.76 -15.67 -3.93
CA ASP A 109 1.33 -15.80 -3.74
C ASP A 109 0.56 -14.72 -4.51
N TRP A 110 -0.35 -15.18 -5.36
CA TRP A 110 -1.44 -14.36 -5.91
C TRP A 110 -2.08 -13.53 -4.79
N TYR A 111 -1.89 -12.21 -4.83
CA TYR A 111 -2.65 -11.30 -4.00
C TYR A 111 -4.10 -11.33 -4.48
N GLU A 112 -4.95 -12.08 -3.78
CA GLU A 112 -6.41 -12.10 -3.99
C GLU A 112 -7.06 -11.05 -3.09
N PRO A 113 -7.32 -9.83 -3.59
CA PRO A 113 -8.13 -8.89 -2.86
C PRO A 113 -9.55 -9.46 -2.80
N ASN A 114 -10.03 -9.77 -1.60
CA ASN A 114 -11.42 -10.15 -1.27
C ASN A 114 -11.77 -11.65 -1.19
N ASN A 115 -11.00 -12.49 -0.47
CA ASN A 115 -11.45 -13.81 0.02
C ASN A 115 -12.23 -14.68 -1.01
N GLY A 116 -11.89 -14.56 -2.29
CA GLY A 116 -12.52 -15.31 -3.38
C GLY A 116 -11.83 -16.65 -3.52
N ALA A 117 -12.57 -17.72 -3.24
CA ALA A 117 -12.27 -19.13 -3.47
C ALA A 117 -10.90 -19.44 -4.11
N LYS A 118 -10.06 -20.19 -3.37
CA LYS A 118 -8.98 -21.00 -3.94
C LYS A 118 -9.57 -21.92 -5.02
N THR A 119 -9.64 -21.49 -6.27
CA THR A 119 -9.77 -22.44 -7.38
C THR A 119 -8.37 -22.98 -7.61
N SER A 120 -8.13 -24.16 -7.04
CA SER A 120 -7.02 -25.01 -7.43
C SER A 120 -7.06 -25.21 -8.95
N SER A 121 -6.36 -24.38 -9.71
CA SER A 121 -6.00 -24.72 -11.08
C SER A 121 -4.89 -25.75 -10.98
N SER A 122 -5.32 -27.01 -10.82
CA SER A 122 -4.49 -28.17 -11.12
C SER A 122 -4.04 -28.04 -12.57
N ASP A 123 -2.73 -28.10 -12.76
CA ASP A 123 -2.05 -28.23 -14.04
C ASP A 123 -2.81 -29.15 -15.03
N THR A 124 -3.10 -28.60 -16.20
CA THR A 124 -3.17 -29.32 -17.48
C THR A 124 -2.78 -28.39 -18.60
#